data_AF-A0AAF0J1E8-F1
#
_entry.id   AF-A0AAF0J1E8-F1
#
_cell.length_a   1.000
_cell.length_b   1.000
_cell.length_c   1.000
_cell.angle_alpha   90.00
_cell.angle_beta   90.00
_cell.angle_gamma   90.00
#
_symmetry.space_group_name_H-M   'P 1'
#
loop_
_entity.id
_entity.type
_entity.pdbx_description
1 polymer ?
#
loop_
_entity_poly.entity_id
_entity_poly.type
_entity_poly.pdbx_seq_one_letter_code
_entity_poly.pdbx_strand_id
1 'polypeptide(L)'
;MVLYLIGLGLADEQDITLKGLRAVQSCSKVYLESYTSILLVDDFKARMEALYGQPVTLAHRETVELEADEILRGAHEGNVAFLVVGDPLSATTHSDLILRARHYQAPGAEAPTPVPVKIIHNASITTALGSSGLAGYNFGQTVSIPFWTDDWRPDSWLARIGENMGLGLHTLCLSDIKVREQSIEDMSRGVLRYQPPRYMLLPQLISQLLAAAREHQVDFLDPERTLAVALCRMGAEESATRRGELVRAGTLAEMLACTEPDEAQRRQDEQDDEAFEEANPTVSEKEMDARREARRVQRAIDFWGEPLHSLV
;
A
#
# COMPACT_ATOMS: atom_id res chain seq x y z
N MET A 1 4.60 13.44 -29.40
CA MET A 1 4.50 12.21 -28.60
C MET A 1 3.97 12.55 -27.22
N VAL A 2 3.46 11.58 -26.46
CA VAL A 2 2.72 11.82 -25.20
C VAL A 2 3.09 10.77 -24.15
N LEU A 3 3.29 11.21 -22.91
CA LEU A 3 3.28 10.35 -21.73
C LEU A 3 1.85 10.28 -21.16
N TYR A 4 1.25 9.10 -21.16
CA TYR A 4 -0.04 8.85 -20.51
C TYR A 4 0.19 8.35 -19.09
N LEU A 5 -0.31 9.07 -18.08
CA LEU A 5 -0.44 8.57 -16.71
C LEU A 5 -1.84 8.00 -16.55
N ILE A 6 -1.95 6.69 -16.33
CA ILE A 6 -3.23 5.96 -16.40
C ILE A 6 -3.49 5.23 -15.10
N GLY A 7 -4.60 5.56 -14.44
CA GLY A 7 -5.09 4.83 -13.28
C GLY A 7 -5.70 3.49 -13.69
N LEU A 8 -5.33 2.43 -12.99
CA LEU A 8 -5.85 1.08 -13.20
C LEU A 8 -7.10 0.78 -12.37
N GLY A 9 -7.41 1.60 -11.36
CA GLY A 9 -8.47 1.27 -10.41
C GLY A 9 -7.97 0.32 -9.32
N LEU A 10 -8.86 -0.39 -8.63
CA LEU A 10 -8.59 -0.86 -7.27
C LEU A 10 -8.16 -2.32 -7.17
N ALA A 11 -8.60 -3.18 -8.08
CA ALA A 11 -8.52 -4.62 -7.91
C ALA A 11 -7.75 -5.33 -9.03
N ASP A 12 -8.27 -5.31 -10.26
CA ASP A 12 -7.77 -6.16 -11.35
C ASP A 12 -7.51 -5.39 -12.65
N GLU A 13 -7.12 -6.09 -13.71
CA GLU A 13 -6.88 -5.49 -15.02
C GLU A 13 -8.12 -4.90 -15.70
N GLN A 14 -9.33 -5.24 -15.23
CA GLN A 14 -10.60 -4.82 -15.84
C GLN A 14 -11.12 -3.50 -15.27
N ASP A 15 -10.66 -3.11 -14.08
CA ASP A 15 -10.98 -1.82 -13.46
C ASP A 15 -10.47 -0.62 -14.28
N ILE A 16 -9.55 -0.84 -15.22
CA ILE A 16 -9.07 0.21 -16.12
C ILE A 16 -10.24 0.82 -16.89
N THR A 17 -10.31 2.15 -16.92
CA THR A 17 -11.34 2.80 -17.74
C THR A 17 -11.18 2.45 -19.22
N LEU A 18 -12.29 2.41 -19.97
CA LEU A 18 -12.25 2.23 -21.44
C LEU A 18 -11.34 3.26 -22.14
N LYS A 19 -11.22 4.47 -21.56
CA LYS A 19 -10.29 5.50 -22.05
C LYS A 19 -8.84 5.11 -21.81
N GLY A 20 -8.54 4.58 -20.61
CA GLY A 20 -7.22 4.07 -20.25
C GLY A 20 -6.79 2.93 -21.16
N LEU A 21 -7.64 1.90 -21.34
CA LEU A 21 -7.35 0.76 -22.21
C LEU A 21 -7.00 1.18 -23.64
N ARG A 22 -7.80 2.08 -24.23
CA ARG A 22 -7.53 2.61 -25.59
C ARG A 22 -6.22 3.40 -25.66
N ALA A 23 -5.87 4.14 -24.61
CA ALA A 23 -4.60 4.85 -24.55
C ALA A 23 -3.42 3.88 -24.50
N VAL A 24 -3.50 2.84 -23.66
CA VAL A 24 -2.49 1.76 -23.58
C VAL A 24 -2.26 1.12 -24.95
N GLN A 25 -3.33 0.74 -25.65
CA GLN A 25 -3.25 0.13 -26.97
C GLN A 25 -2.63 1.03 -28.05
N SER A 26 -2.63 2.36 -27.83
CA SER A 26 -2.02 3.34 -28.74
C SER A 26 -0.54 3.66 -28.41
N CYS A 27 -0.02 3.10 -27.33
CA CYS A 27 1.35 3.33 -26.85
C CYS A 27 2.32 2.30 -27.43
N SER A 28 3.56 2.72 -27.68
CA SER A 28 4.66 1.84 -28.10
C SER A 28 5.37 1.16 -26.94
N LYS A 29 5.24 1.72 -25.72
CA LYS A 29 5.76 1.14 -24.48
C LYS A 29 4.74 1.30 -23.35
N VAL A 30 4.66 0.30 -22.50
CA VAL A 30 3.77 0.26 -21.33
C VAL A 30 4.60 -0.08 -20.10
N TYR A 31 4.62 0.83 -19.14
CA TYR A 31 5.23 0.65 -17.83
C TYR A 31 4.16 0.50 -16.78
N LEU A 32 4.33 -0.43 -15.85
CA LEU A 32 3.50 -0.57 -14.65
C LEU A 32 4.37 -0.28 -13.44
N GLU A 33 4.02 0.73 -12.65
CA GLU A 33 4.65 0.87 -11.35
C GLU A 33 4.19 -0.24 -10.40
N SER A 34 5.10 -0.77 -9.59
CA SER A 34 4.81 -1.92 -8.74
C SER A 34 5.18 -1.71 -7.27
N TYR A 35 5.18 -0.46 -6.78
CA TYR A 35 5.70 -0.15 -5.43
C TYR A 35 4.81 0.77 -4.58
N THR A 36 3.83 1.45 -5.17
CA THR A 36 2.88 2.31 -4.45
C THR A 36 1.64 1.55 -3.98
N SER A 37 1.24 0.52 -4.73
CA SER A 37 0.17 -0.43 -4.41
C SER A 37 0.30 -1.67 -5.31
N ILE A 38 -0.62 -2.63 -5.18
CA ILE A 38 -0.65 -3.89 -5.92
C ILE A 38 -2.03 -4.17 -6.51
N LEU A 39 -2.06 -4.91 -7.63
CA LEU A 39 -3.29 -5.55 -8.10
C LEU A 39 -3.57 -6.80 -7.26
N LEU A 40 -4.85 -7.04 -6.97
CA LEU A 40 -5.34 -8.09 -6.08
C LEU A 40 -5.68 -9.37 -6.84
N VAL A 41 -4.88 -9.69 -7.87
CA VAL A 41 -5.07 -10.87 -8.71
C VAL A 41 -3.76 -11.61 -8.94
N ASP A 42 -3.87 -12.93 -9.02
CA ASP A 42 -2.77 -13.79 -9.43
C ASP A 42 -2.46 -13.59 -10.92
N ASP A 43 -1.20 -13.78 -11.29
CA ASP A 43 -0.70 -13.63 -12.66
C ASP A 43 -1.06 -12.28 -13.32
N PHE A 44 -1.18 -11.21 -12.51
CA PHE A 44 -1.63 -9.89 -12.96
C PHE A 44 -0.94 -9.41 -14.24
N LYS A 45 0.37 -9.64 -14.37
CA LYS A 45 1.14 -9.24 -15.56
C LYS A 45 0.63 -9.95 -16.82
N ALA A 46 0.45 -11.27 -16.76
CA ALA A 46 -0.01 -12.05 -17.91
C ALA A 46 -1.46 -11.67 -18.29
N ARG A 47 -2.32 -11.44 -17.29
CA ARG A 47 -3.70 -10.98 -17.49
C ARG A 47 -3.75 -9.61 -18.17
N MET A 48 -2.95 -8.66 -17.68
CA MET A 48 -2.82 -7.33 -18.28
C MET A 48 -2.30 -7.41 -19.72
N GLU A 49 -1.24 -8.17 -19.99
CA GLU A 49 -0.69 -8.30 -21.34
C GLU A 49 -1.70 -8.92 -22.32
N ALA A 50 -2.49 -9.89 -21.84
CA ALA A 50 -3.57 -10.49 -22.62
C ALA A 50 -4.70 -9.49 -22.94
N LEU A 51 -5.14 -8.70 -21.95
CA LEU A 51 -6.20 -7.70 -22.13
C LEU A 51 -5.74 -6.50 -22.97
N TYR A 52 -4.53 -6.02 -22.74
CA TYR A 52 -4.00 -4.80 -23.36
C TYR A 52 -3.41 -5.04 -24.74
N GLY A 53 -3.03 -6.29 -25.05
CA GLY A 53 -2.38 -6.63 -26.32
C GLY A 53 -0.99 -6.00 -26.48
N GLN A 54 -0.34 -5.65 -25.36
CA GLN A 54 0.96 -4.99 -25.30
C GLN A 54 1.80 -5.62 -24.17
N PRO A 55 3.13 -5.78 -24.34
CA PRO A 55 3.99 -6.21 -23.26
C PRO A 55 4.07 -5.13 -22.16
N VAL A 56 4.01 -5.56 -20.91
CA VAL A 56 4.06 -4.69 -19.72
C VAL A 56 5.43 -4.79 -19.06
N THR A 57 6.11 -3.65 -18.93
CA THR A 57 7.40 -3.55 -18.24
C THR A 57 7.18 -3.08 -16.81
N LEU A 58 7.67 -3.82 -15.82
CA LEU A 58 7.60 -3.37 -14.42
C LEU A 58 8.59 -2.23 -14.20
N ALA A 59 8.10 -1.14 -13.61
CA ALA A 59 8.88 0.02 -13.18
C ALA A 59 8.95 0.01 -11.65
N HIS A 60 10.15 -0.14 -11.12
CA HIS A 60 10.40 -0.10 -9.67
C HIS A 60 10.67 1.32 -9.20
N ARG A 61 10.72 1.53 -7.88
CA ARG A 61 10.92 2.85 -7.29
C ARG A 61 12.18 3.53 -7.83
N GLU A 62 13.27 2.79 -7.98
CA GLU A 62 14.52 3.32 -8.56
C GLU A 62 14.32 3.78 -10.00
N THR A 63 13.62 2.99 -10.81
CA THR A 63 13.35 3.31 -12.22
C THR A 63 12.51 4.59 -12.37
N VAL A 64 11.56 4.82 -11.46
CA VAL A 64 10.64 5.96 -11.53
C VAL A 64 11.21 7.21 -10.85
N GLU A 65 11.80 7.07 -9.67
CA GLU A 65 12.23 8.22 -8.86
C GLU A 65 13.67 8.65 -9.20
N LEU A 66 14.54 7.73 -9.62
CA LEU A 66 15.95 8.01 -9.94
C LEU A 66 16.22 8.02 -11.45
N GLU A 67 15.58 7.12 -12.21
CA GLU A 67 15.91 6.88 -13.63
C GLU A 67 14.77 7.28 -14.59
N ALA A 68 13.93 8.25 -14.20
CA ALA A 68 12.77 8.72 -14.96
C ALA A 68 13.09 9.15 -16.40
N ASP A 69 14.34 9.56 -16.66
CA ASP A 69 14.80 10.04 -17.97
C ASP A 69 14.58 9.02 -19.08
N GLU A 70 14.67 7.72 -18.80
CA GLU A 70 14.43 6.68 -19.81
C GLU A 70 12.95 6.59 -20.23
N ILE A 71 12.03 6.77 -19.27
CA ILE A 71 10.59 6.84 -19.54
C ILE A 71 10.28 8.09 -20.36
N LEU A 72 10.85 9.24 -19.98
CA LEU A 72 10.64 10.51 -20.68
C LEU A 72 11.25 10.53 -22.08
N ARG A 73 12.45 9.95 -22.25
CA ARG A 73 13.08 9.74 -23.56
C ARG A 73 12.19 8.87 -24.45
N GLY A 74 11.69 7.76 -23.92
CA GLY A 74 10.72 6.92 -24.63
C GLY A 74 9.45 7.70 -25.02
N ALA A 75 8.96 8.57 -24.14
CA ALA A 75 7.77 9.39 -24.35
C ALA A 75 8.00 10.58 -25.31
N HIS A 76 9.25 10.99 -25.50
CA HIS A 76 9.66 11.95 -26.52
C HIS A 76 9.67 11.31 -27.92
N GLU A 77 10.11 10.05 -28.00
CA GLU A 77 10.21 9.27 -29.25
C GLU A 77 8.89 8.57 -29.66
N GLY A 78 7.98 8.29 -28.71
CA GLY A 78 6.73 7.56 -28.94
C GLY A 78 5.67 7.81 -27.87
N ASN A 79 4.44 7.34 -28.07
CA ASN A 79 3.45 7.36 -27.00
C ASN A 79 3.82 6.31 -25.94
N VAL A 80 3.90 6.71 -24.67
CA VAL A 80 4.24 5.81 -23.56
C VAL A 80 3.12 5.82 -22.53
N ALA A 81 2.72 4.65 -22.07
CA ALA A 81 1.80 4.48 -20.95
C ALA A 81 2.57 4.22 -19.66
N PHE A 82 2.24 4.96 -18.61
CA PHE A 82 2.68 4.74 -17.24
C PHE A 82 1.45 4.42 -16.38
N LEU A 83 1.34 3.16 -16.02
CA LEU A 83 0.19 2.58 -15.32
C LEU A 83 0.42 2.63 -13.81
N VAL A 84 -0.62 3.08 -13.09
CA VAL A 84 -0.63 3.24 -11.64
C VAL A 84 -1.85 2.53 -11.07
N VAL A 85 -1.65 1.67 -10.07
CA VAL A 85 -2.76 1.07 -9.33
C VAL A 85 -3.51 2.16 -8.55
N GLY A 86 -4.83 2.17 -8.66
CA GLY A 86 -5.70 3.25 -8.19
C GLY A 86 -5.77 4.41 -9.17
N ASP A 87 -5.66 5.63 -8.66
CA ASP A 87 -5.57 6.86 -9.43
C ASP A 87 -4.14 7.41 -9.42
N PRO A 88 -3.60 7.89 -10.56
CA PRO A 88 -2.20 8.28 -10.64
C PRO A 88 -1.75 9.37 -9.69
N LEU A 89 -2.67 10.21 -9.17
CA LEU A 89 -2.33 11.42 -8.40
C LEU A 89 -2.96 11.48 -7.01
N SER A 90 -3.60 10.41 -6.54
CA SER A 90 -4.35 10.48 -5.27
C SER A 90 -3.51 10.30 -4.01
N ALA A 91 -2.48 9.46 -4.03
CA ALA A 91 -1.66 9.13 -2.85
C ALA A 91 -0.25 8.72 -3.28
N THR A 92 0.28 9.39 -4.29
CA THR A 92 1.55 9.06 -4.96
C THR A 92 2.39 10.32 -5.14
N THR A 93 3.65 10.12 -5.51
CA THR A 93 4.59 11.21 -5.84
C THR A 93 4.65 11.50 -7.34
N HIS A 94 3.78 10.90 -8.16
CA HIS A 94 3.85 11.00 -9.63
C HIS A 94 3.64 12.38 -10.23
N SER A 95 3.20 13.35 -9.42
CA SER A 95 3.28 14.76 -9.79
C SER A 95 4.71 15.19 -10.13
N ASP A 96 5.73 14.60 -9.50
CA ASP A 96 7.14 14.81 -9.83
C ASP A 96 7.46 14.39 -11.27
N LEU A 97 6.96 13.24 -11.73
CA LEU A 97 7.14 12.78 -13.12
C LEU A 97 6.52 13.77 -14.13
N ILE A 98 5.39 14.39 -13.79
CA ILE A 98 4.77 15.44 -14.61
C ILE A 98 5.67 16.69 -14.69
N LEU A 99 6.25 17.10 -13.56
CA LEU A 99 7.18 18.23 -13.52
C LEU A 99 8.45 17.93 -14.33
N ARG A 100 9.03 16.73 -14.18
CA ARG A 100 10.18 16.29 -14.99
C ARG A 100 9.85 16.26 -16.47
N ALA A 101 8.68 15.75 -16.87
CA ALA A 101 8.23 15.76 -18.26
C ALA A 101 8.12 17.18 -18.84
N ARG A 102 7.64 18.14 -18.04
CA ARG A 102 7.54 19.55 -18.43
C ARG A 102 8.91 20.21 -18.63
N HIS A 103 9.91 19.79 -17.86
CA HIS A 103 11.28 20.32 -17.92
C HIS A 103 12.23 19.45 -18.75
N TYR A 104 11.73 18.36 -19.34
CA TYR A 104 12.54 17.42 -20.09
C TYR A 104 13.33 18.11 -21.20
N GLN A 105 14.57 17.71 -21.36
CA GLN A 105 15.47 18.18 -22.40
C GLN A 105 16.13 16.96 -23.04
N ALA A 106 15.78 16.70 -24.30
CA ALA A 106 16.39 15.64 -25.08
C ALA A 106 17.93 15.81 -25.13
N PRO A 107 18.70 14.71 -25.07
CA PRO A 107 20.16 14.77 -25.16
C PRO A 107 20.62 15.54 -26.40
N GLY A 108 21.47 16.55 -26.20
CA GLY A 108 21.99 17.41 -27.28
C GLY A 108 21.08 18.57 -27.69
N ALA A 109 19.90 18.74 -27.08
CA ALA A 109 19.09 19.93 -27.30
C ALA A 109 19.67 21.15 -26.55
N GLU A 110 19.61 22.34 -27.16
CA GLU A 110 20.08 23.60 -26.56
C GLU A 110 19.04 24.23 -25.61
N ALA A 111 17.79 23.75 -25.66
CA ALA A 111 16.67 24.23 -24.86
C ALA A 111 15.76 23.05 -24.45
N PRO A 112 14.93 23.22 -23.40
CA PRO A 112 13.96 22.20 -23.00
C PRO A 112 13.04 21.79 -24.16
N THR A 113 12.76 20.49 -24.24
CA THR A 113 11.88 19.85 -25.22
C THR A 113 10.79 19.07 -24.48
N PRO A 114 9.81 19.77 -23.89
CA PRO A 114 8.86 19.17 -22.95
C PRO A 114 8.10 18.00 -23.57
N VAL A 115 7.85 16.97 -22.76
CA VAL A 115 6.99 15.85 -23.12
C VAL A 115 5.55 16.18 -22.69
N PRO A 116 4.58 16.24 -23.61
CA PRO A 116 3.17 16.38 -23.26
C PRO A 116 2.70 15.23 -22.37
N VAL A 117 2.05 15.56 -21.25
CA VAL A 117 1.47 14.58 -20.33
C VAL A 117 -0.05 14.59 -20.44
N LYS A 118 -0.67 13.40 -20.50
CA LYS A 118 -2.12 13.23 -20.38
C LYS A 118 -2.44 12.31 -19.21
N ILE A 119 -3.28 12.79 -18.30
CA ILE A 119 -3.72 12.01 -17.14
C ILE A 119 -5.08 11.39 -17.46
N ILE A 120 -5.21 10.09 -17.21
CA ILE A 120 -6.46 9.34 -17.26
C ILE A 120 -6.72 8.82 -15.86
N HIS A 121 -7.67 9.48 -15.18
CA HIS A 121 -8.07 9.17 -13.82
C HIS A 121 -8.83 7.84 -13.72
N ASN A 122 -8.87 7.29 -12.50
CA ASN A 122 -9.66 6.12 -12.16
C ASN A 122 -10.13 6.14 -10.68
N ALA A 123 -10.78 5.08 -10.22
CA ALA A 123 -11.11 4.89 -8.82
C ALA A 123 -9.84 4.80 -7.95
N SER A 124 -9.94 5.27 -6.71
CA SER A 124 -8.85 5.33 -5.73
C SER A 124 -9.38 4.96 -4.35
N ILE A 125 -8.50 4.57 -3.42
CA ILE A 125 -8.93 4.33 -2.03
C ILE A 125 -9.56 5.59 -1.40
N THR A 126 -9.12 6.77 -1.81
CA THR A 126 -9.67 8.07 -1.37
C THR A 126 -11.08 8.35 -1.89
N THR A 127 -11.56 7.62 -2.90
CA THR A 127 -12.95 7.69 -3.37
C THR A 127 -13.75 6.47 -2.89
N ALA A 128 -13.12 5.29 -2.81
CA ALA A 128 -13.69 4.07 -2.25
C ALA A 128 -14.01 4.17 -0.75
N LEU A 129 -13.47 5.17 -0.04
CA LEU A 129 -13.86 5.47 1.35
C LEU A 129 -15.37 5.67 1.53
N GLY A 130 -16.11 6.00 0.46
CA GLY A 130 -17.57 6.08 0.50
C GLY A 130 -18.23 4.75 0.87
N SER A 131 -17.57 3.61 0.64
CA SER A 131 -18.04 2.29 1.06
C SER A 131 -18.11 2.12 2.58
N SER A 132 -17.47 3.02 3.35
CA SER A 132 -17.67 3.09 4.81
C SER A 132 -19.08 3.55 5.21
N GLY A 133 -19.88 4.09 4.28
CA GLY A 133 -21.16 4.74 4.54
C GLY A 133 -21.03 6.17 5.08
N LEU A 134 -19.81 6.64 5.32
CA LEU A 134 -19.52 8.00 5.78
C LEU A 134 -19.52 8.97 4.60
N ALA A 135 -19.98 10.19 4.86
CA ALA A 135 -20.00 11.22 3.86
C ALA A 135 -18.57 11.68 3.51
N GLY A 136 -18.16 11.50 2.25
CA GLY A 136 -16.82 11.84 1.79
C GLY A 136 -16.40 13.29 2.04
N TYR A 137 -17.35 14.24 2.05
CA TYR A 137 -17.08 15.66 2.34
C TYR A 137 -16.77 15.94 3.83
N ASN A 138 -16.97 14.97 4.73
CA ASN A 138 -16.62 15.07 6.15
C ASN A 138 -15.26 14.43 6.47
N PHE A 139 -14.46 14.05 5.46
CA PHE A 139 -13.09 13.58 5.68
C PHE A 139 -12.13 14.77 5.74
N GLY A 140 -11.29 14.76 6.77
CA GLY A 140 -10.22 15.74 6.96
C GLY A 140 -8.92 15.30 6.29
N GLN A 141 -7.79 15.67 6.89
CA GLN A 141 -6.48 15.30 6.35
C GLN A 141 -6.27 13.78 6.41
N THR A 142 -5.99 13.16 5.25
CA THR A 142 -5.55 11.76 5.17
C THR A 142 -4.13 11.62 5.72
N VAL A 143 -3.85 10.53 6.44
CA VAL A 143 -2.54 10.24 7.02
C VAL A 143 -1.99 8.89 6.53
N SER A 144 -0.67 8.76 6.50
CA SER A 144 0.02 7.49 6.23
C SER A 144 0.68 6.98 7.51
N ILE A 145 0.43 5.73 7.86
CA ILE A 145 0.95 5.09 9.06
C ILE A 145 2.11 4.17 8.64
N PRO A 146 3.39 4.59 8.77
CA PRO A 146 4.53 3.77 8.38
C PRO A 146 4.76 2.62 9.37
N PHE A 147 5.41 1.55 8.92
CA PHE A 147 5.89 0.51 9.85
C PHE A 147 6.85 1.09 10.88
N TRP A 148 6.62 0.77 12.14
CA TRP A 148 7.61 1.00 13.18
C TRP A 148 8.73 -0.05 13.15
N THR A 149 9.93 0.40 13.52
CA THR A 149 11.06 -0.47 13.87
C THR A 149 11.46 -0.20 15.32
N ASP A 150 12.41 -0.97 15.83
CA ASP A 150 12.94 -0.78 17.19
C ASP A 150 13.55 0.61 17.38
N ASP A 151 14.25 1.11 16.36
CA ASP A 151 14.98 2.37 16.41
C ASP A 151 14.24 3.55 15.75
N TRP A 152 13.10 3.32 15.10
CA TRP A 152 12.36 4.35 14.37
C TRP A 152 10.84 4.18 14.49
N ARG A 153 10.22 5.06 15.30
CA ARG A 153 8.78 5.06 15.61
C ARG A 153 8.14 6.42 15.34
N PRO A 154 8.01 6.85 14.07
CA PRO A 154 7.39 8.12 13.75
C PRO A 154 5.88 8.11 14.04
N ASP A 155 5.40 9.23 14.56
CA ASP A 155 4.03 9.41 15.05
C ASP A 155 3.42 10.76 14.63
N SER A 156 4.05 11.48 13.69
CA SER A 156 3.58 12.79 13.20
C SER A 156 2.14 12.79 12.67
N TRP A 157 1.59 11.61 12.36
CA TRP A 157 0.21 11.39 11.97
C TRP A 157 -0.78 11.54 13.14
N LEU A 158 -0.36 11.34 14.39
CA LEU A 158 -1.23 11.34 15.57
C LEU A 158 -1.88 12.71 15.80
N ALA A 159 -1.09 13.78 15.71
CA ALA A 159 -1.59 15.15 15.86
C ALA A 159 -2.67 15.48 14.81
N ARG A 160 -2.49 15.01 13.57
CA ARG A 160 -3.44 15.23 12.47
C ARG A 160 -4.76 14.48 12.67
N ILE A 161 -4.71 13.26 13.22
CA ILE A 161 -5.91 12.53 13.66
C ILE A 161 -6.64 13.37 14.73
N GLY A 162 -5.91 13.87 15.73
CA GLY A 162 -6.48 14.73 16.78
C GLY A 162 -7.12 16.01 16.24
N GLU A 163 -6.48 16.68 15.28
CA GLU A 163 -7.01 17.88 14.61
C GLU A 163 -8.33 17.57 13.88
N ASN A 164 -8.38 16.48 13.10
CA ASN A 164 -9.60 16.07 12.42
C ASN A 164 -10.72 15.75 13.42
N MET A 165 -10.42 14.97 14.47
CA MET A 165 -11.41 14.61 15.49
C MET A 165 -11.93 15.84 16.24
N GLY A 166 -11.07 16.80 16.57
CA GLY A 166 -11.44 18.08 17.19
C GLY A 166 -12.37 18.93 16.33
N LEU A 167 -12.29 18.79 15.00
CA LEU A 167 -13.18 19.45 14.03
C LEU A 167 -14.43 18.63 13.67
N GLY A 168 -14.57 17.41 14.19
CA GLY A 168 -15.66 16.49 13.84
C GLY A 168 -15.52 15.85 12.45
N LEU A 169 -14.29 15.74 11.93
CA LEU A 169 -13.97 15.14 10.64
C LEU A 169 -13.48 13.69 10.80
N HIS A 170 -13.70 12.87 9.77
CA HIS A 170 -13.16 11.51 9.65
C HIS A 170 -11.70 11.53 9.16
N THR A 171 -10.92 10.51 9.50
CA THR A 171 -9.51 10.41 9.10
C THR A 171 -9.25 9.12 8.35
N LEU A 172 -8.96 9.19 7.04
CA LEU A 172 -8.42 8.04 6.32
C LEU A 172 -6.96 7.81 6.74
N CYS A 173 -6.70 6.65 7.33
CA CYS A 173 -5.37 6.16 7.70
C CYS A 173 -4.92 5.09 6.69
N LEU A 174 -3.96 5.46 5.83
CA LEU A 174 -3.35 4.57 4.86
C LEU A 174 -2.28 3.69 5.53
N SER A 175 -2.36 2.38 5.30
CA SER A 175 -1.40 1.40 5.81
C SER A 175 -0.10 1.40 4.98
N ASP A 176 1.05 1.23 5.63
CA ASP A 176 2.34 1.17 4.92
C ASP A 176 2.47 -0.07 4.02
N ILE A 177 3.24 0.11 2.95
CA ILE A 177 3.58 -0.91 1.96
C ILE A 177 5.09 -0.87 1.70
N LYS A 178 5.71 -2.03 1.84
CA LYS A 178 7.16 -2.22 1.74
C LYS A 178 7.43 -3.24 0.65
N VAL A 179 7.61 -2.78 -0.58
CA VAL A 179 7.92 -3.66 -1.72
C VAL A 179 9.34 -3.41 -2.17
N ARG A 180 10.12 -4.50 -2.32
CA ARG A 180 11.47 -4.47 -2.88
C ARG A 180 12.39 -3.48 -2.13
N GLU A 181 12.29 -3.42 -0.80
CA GLU A 181 13.22 -2.65 0.03
C GLU A 181 14.46 -3.48 0.41
N GLN A 182 15.59 -2.82 0.60
CA GLN A 182 16.80 -3.45 1.12
C GLN A 182 16.83 -3.37 2.65
N SER A 183 17.49 -4.32 3.31
CA SER A 183 17.75 -4.17 4.74
C SER A 183 18.81 -3.09 4.96
N ILE A 184 18.75 -2.39 6.12
CA ILE A 184 19.78 -1.40 6.49
C ILE A 184 21.17 -2.03 6.50
N GLU A 185 21.26 -3.29 6.97
CA GLU A 185 22.49 -4.07 6.99
C GLU A 185 23.04 -4.30 5.57
N ASP A 186 22.19 -4.78 4.65
CA ASP A 186 22.56 -5.01 3.24
C ASP A 186 23.01 -3.70 2.56
N MET A 187 22.28 -2.61 2.78
CA MET A 187 22.66 -1.27 2.27
C MET A 187 24.02 -0.82 2.81
N SER A 188 24.25 -0.96 4.12
CA SER A 188 25.50 -0.57 4.76
C SER A 188 26.71 -1.37 4.25
N ARG A 189 26.47 -2.59 3.75
CA ARG A 189 27.46 -3.49 3.17
C ARG A 189 27.55 -3.39 1.65
N GLY A 190 26.74 -2.56 1.01
CA GLY A 190 26.66 -2.44 -0.46
C GLY A 190 26.15 -3.71 -1.15
N VAL A 191 25.41 -4.56 -0.45
CA VAL A 191 24.85 -5.80 -0.98
C VAL A 191 23.46 -5.52 -1.53
N LEU A 192 23.27 -5.69 -2.84
CA LEU A 192 21.95 -5.51 -3.47
C LEU A 192 21.08 -6.74 -3.22
N ARG A 193 20.39 -6.77 -2.08
CA ARG A 193 19.42 -7.82 -1.73
C ARG A 193 18.11 -7.22 -1.27
N TYR A 194 17.05 -7.53 -2.00
CA TYR A 194 15.70 -7.08 -1.68
C TYR A 194 15.00 -8.05 -0.74
N GLN A 195 14.26 -7.48 0.21
CA GLN A 195 13.42 -8.22 1.14
C GLN A 195 12.09 -8.60 0.47
N PRO A 196 11.43 -9.68 0.92
CA PRO A 196 10.06 -9.99 0.53
C PRO A 196 9.11 -8.80 0.81
N PRO A 197 8.07 -8.62 0.00
CA PRO A 197 7.13 -7.54 0.21
C PRO A 197 6.40 -7.70 1.56
N ARG A 198 6.26 -6.60 2.29
CA ARG A 198 5.49 -6.53 3.54
C ARG A 198 4.41 -5.48 3.39
N TYR A 199 3.23 -5.79 3.91
CA TYR A 199 2.09 -4.90 3.87
C TYR A 199 1.50 -4.86 5.28
N MET A 200 1.22 -3.66 5.77
CA MET A 200 0.77 -3.50 7.15
C MET A 200 -0.64 -4.09 7.32
N LEU A 201 -0.78 -5.01 8.26
CA LEU A 201 -2.07 -5.60 8.61
C LEU A 201 -2.85 -4.69 9.56
N LEU A 202 -4.17 -4.86 9.59
CA LEU A 202 -5.04 -3.99 10.37
C LEU A 202 -4.72 -4.01 11.89
N PRO A 203 -4.49 -5.18 12.52
CA PRO A 203 -4.14 -5.21 13.94
C PRO A 203 -2.83 -4.49 14.25
N GLN A 204 -1.87 -4.54 13.33
CA GLN A 204 -0.60 -3.84 13.48
C GLN A 204 -0.77 -2.32 13.39
N LEU A 205 -1.55 -1.85 12.40
CA LEU A 205 -1.90 -0.43 12.27
C LEU A 205 -2.57 0.06 13.56
N ILE A 206 -3.63 -0.62 14.02
CA ILE A 206 -4.38 -0.24 15.23
C ILE A 206 -3.46 -0.27 16.47
N SER A 207 -2.61 -1.29 16.60
CA SER A 207 -1.66 -1.39 17.72
C SER A 207 -0.68 -0.22 17.75
N GLN A 208 -0.19 0.24 16.59
CA GLN A 208 0.67 1.43 16.50
C GLN A 208 -0.10 2.71 16.89
N LEU A 209 -1.35 2.88 16.42
CA LEU A 209 -2.20 4.01 16.82
C LEU A 209 -2.36 4.08 18.34
N LEU A 210 -2.71 2.96 18.98
CA LEU A 210 -2.93 2.88 20.41
C LEU A 210 -1.64 3.00 21.23
N ALA A 211 -0.52 2.52 20.70
CA ALA A 211 0.79 2.70 21.34
C ALA A 211 1.18 4.19 21.35
N ALA A 212 1.07 4.89 20.22
CA ALA A 212 1.36 6.32 20.16
C ALA A 212 0.39 7.13 21.02
N ALA A 213 -0.91 6.80 20.99
CA ALA A 213 -1.91 7.45 21.82
C ALA A 213 -1.58 7.36 23.33
N ARG A 214 -1.12 6.18 23.79
CA ARG A 214 -0.69 5.97 25.18
C ARG A 214 0.60 6.71 25.52
N GLU A 215 1.58 6.69 24.62
CA GLU A 215 2.86 7.38 24.80
C GLU A 215 2.67 8.90 24.96
N HIS A 216 1.80 9.49 24.14
CA HIS A 216 1.49 10.92 24.17
C HIS A 216 0.33 11.29 25.11
N GLN A 217 -0.27 10.31 25.78
CA GLN A 217 -1.40 10.49 26.70
C GLN A 217 -2.57 11.29 26.10
N VAL A 218 -2.90 11.01 24.84
CA VAL A 218 -4.00 11.70 24.15
C VAL A 218 -5.37 11.20 24.63
N ASP A 219 -6.39 12.04 24.56
CA ASP A 219 -7.74 11.77 25.03
C ASP A 219 -8.75 11.44 23.91
N PHE A 220 -8.34 11.59 22.65
CA PHE A 220 -9.21 11.40 21.48
C PHE A 220 -9.14 9.99 20.87
N LEU A 221 -8.19 9.13 21.28
CA LEU A 221 -8.07 7.73 20.83
C LEU A 221 -8.23 6.76 22.01
N ASP A 222 -9.48 6.46 22.36
CA ASP A 222 -9.85 5.44 23.35
C ASP A 222 -10.19 4.12 22.64
N PRO A 223 -9.51 2.99 22.93
CA PRO A 223 -9.74 1.74 22.22
C PRO A 223 -11.17 1.20 22.34
N GLU A 224 -11.85 1.45 23.46
CA GLU A 224 -13.20 0.94 23.74
C GLU A 224 -14.31 1.84 23.18
N ARG A 225 -13.99 3.06 22.80
CA ARG A 225 -14.98 4.08 22.37
C ARG A 225 -14.75 4.61 20.97
N THR A 226 -13.51 4.58 20.49
CA THR A 226 -13.17 5.05 19.15
C THR A 226 -13.70 4.06 18.14
N LEU A 227 -14.74 4.47 17.43
CA LEU A 227 -15.28 3.74 16.30
C LEU A 227 -14.36 3.90 15.10
N ALA A 228 -14.17 2.81 14.37
CA ALA A 228 -13.41 2.80 13.14
C ALA A 228 -14.12 1.96 12.08
N VAL A 229 -13.73 2.16 10.82
CA VAL A 229 -14.16 1.33 9.69
C VAL A 229 -12.95 0.81 8.94
N ALA A 230 -12.77 -0.51 8.94
CA ALA A 230 -11.80 -1.20 8.13
C ALA A 230 -12.32 -1.31 6.69
N LEU A 231 -11.47 -0.90 5.75
CA LEU A 231 -11.68 -1.03 4.30
C LEU A 231 -10.57 -1.93 3.76
N CYS A 232 -10.92 -3.17 3.45
CA CYS A 232 -9.96 -4.19 3.03
C CYS A 232 -10.23 -4.59 1.59
N ARG A 233 -9.19 -4.52 0.74
CA ARG A 233 -9.22 -5.05 -0.65
C ARG A 233 -10.40 -4.51 -1.46
N MET A 234 -10.61 -3.20 -1.39
CA MET A 234 -11.71 -2.53 -2.09
C MET A 234 -11.68 -2.87 -3.59
N GLY A 235 -12.83 -3.19 -4.17
CA GLY A 235 -13.00 -3.62 -5.56
C GLY A 235 -12.70 -5.09 -5.84
N ALA A 236 -12.07 -5.84 -4.92
CA ALA A 236 -11.65 -7.21 -5.19
C ALA A 236 -12.79 -8.21 -5.07
N GLU A 237 -12.82 -9.18 -5.99
CA GLU A 237 -13.71 -10.34 -5.92
C GLU A 237 -13.06 -11.49 -5.15
N GLU A 238 -13.88 -12.27 -4.45
CA GLU A 238 -13.44 -13.50 -3.77
C GLU A 238 -13.04 -14.55 -4.82
N SER A 239 -11.91 -15.22 -4.60
CA SER A 239 -11.42 -16.31 -5.45
C SER A 239 -11.07 -17.55 -4.63
N ALA A 240 -10.68 -18.64 -5.29
CA ALA A 240 -10.21 -19.84 -4.59
C ALA A 240 -8.90 -19.61 -3.81
N THR A 241 -8.13 -18.58 -4.15
CA THR A 241 -6.80 -18.30 -3.60
C THR A 241 -6.75 -17.01 -2.79
N ARG A 242 -7.72 -16.10 -2.95
CA ARG A 242 -7.71 -14.78 -2.32
C ARG A 242 -9.08 -14.36 -1.82
N ARG A 243 -9.07 -13.61 -0.71
CA ARG A 243 -10.27 -12.98 -0.18
C ARG A 243 -10.65 -11.72 -0.96
N GLY A 244 -11.94 -11.50 -1.15
CA GLY A 244 -12.48 -10.31 -1.78
C GLY A 244 -12.54 -9.12 -0.83
N GLU A 245 -13.25 -8.09 -1.28
CA GLU A 245 -13.54 -6.88 -0.52
C GLU A 245 -14.20 -7.19 0.83
N LEU A 246 -13.74 -6.50 1.87
CA LEU A 246 -14.33 -6.55 3.21
C LEU A 246 -14.42 -5.14 3.80
N VAL A 247 -15.62 -4.75 4.19
CA VAL A 247 -15.87 -3.56 5.01
C VAL A 247 -16.35 -4.00 6.38
N ARG A 248 -15.69 -3.54 7.45
CA ARG A 248 -16.05 -3.90 8.82
C ARG A 248 -15.94 -2.70 9.74
N ALA A 249 -17.00 -2.44 10.50
CA ALA A 249 -17.02 -1.40 11.53
C ALA A 249 -16.96 -2.01 12.93
N GLY A 250 -16.44 -1.26 13.88
CA GLY A 250 -16.34 -1.64 15.28
C GLY A 250 -15.48 -0.64 16.05
N THR A 251 -15.35 -0.83 17.34
CA THR A 251 -14.32 -0.14 18.13
C THR A 251 -12.93 -0.66 17.79
N LEU A 252 -11.89 0.12 18.07
CA LEU A 252 -10.51 -0.33 17.88
C LEU A 252 -10.22 -1.61 18.70
N ALA A 253 -10.78 -1.74 19.91
CA ALA A 253 -10.68 -2.93 20.74
C ALA A 253 -11.34 -4.16 20.10
N GLU A 254 -12.58 -4.02 19.60
CA GLU A 254 -13.28 -5.11 18.91
C GLU A 254 -12.53 -5.59 17.66
N MET A 255 -11.93 -4.67 16.91
CA MET A 255 -11.13 -5.02 15.72
C MET A 255 -9.86 -5.80 16.08
N LEU A 256 -9.17 -5.44 17.17
CA LEU A 256 -8.02 -6.20 17.65
C LEU A 256 -8.41 -7.59 18.16
N ALA A 257 -9.49 -7.66 18.94
CA ALA A 257 -9.98 -8.90 19.53
C ALA A 257 -10.33 -9.97 18.48
N CYS A 258 -10.66 -9.58 17.24
CA CYS A 258 -10.92 -10.50 16.14
C CYS A 258 -9.72 -11.40 15.78
N THR A 259 -8.51 -11.02 16.15
CA THR A 259 -7.26 -11.74 15.82
C THR A 259 -6.52 -12.27 17.05
N GLU A 260 -7.01 -11.93 18.24
CA GLU A 260 -6.48 -12.46 19.49
C GLU A 260 -6.80 -13.94 19.60
N PRO A 261 -5.85 -14.76 20.11
CA PRO A 261 -6.09 -16.17 20.28
C PRO A 261 -7.14 -16.37 21.37
N ASP A 262 -8.00 -17.37 21.22
CA ASP A 262 -8.81 -17.84 22.33
C ASP A 262 -7.95 -18.57 23.39
N GLU A 263 -8.57 -19.00 24.49
CA GLU A 263 -7.84 -19.68 25.56
C GLU A 263 -7.24 -21.03 25.12
N ALA A 264 -7.90 -21.75 24.22
CA ALA A 264 -7.39 -23.03 23.72
C ALA A 264 -6.18 -22.80 22.80
N GLN A 265 -6.27 -21.81 21.91
CA GLN A 265 -5.17 -21.38 21.04
C GLN A 265 -3.98 -20.86 21.84
N ARG A 266 -4.20 -20.10 22.92
CA ARG A 266 -3.10 -19.66 23.81
C ARG A 266 -2.35 -20.83 24.43
N ARG A 267 -3.08 -21.82 24.97
CA ARG A 267 -2.45 -23.02 25.55
C ARG A 267 -1.70 -23.84 24.49
N GLN A 268 -2.25 -23.94 23.28
CA GLN A 268 -1.55 -24.58 22.17
C GLN A 268 -0.29 -23.80 21.78
N ASP A 269 -0.38 -22.47 21.72
CA ASP A 269 0.73 -21.61 21.37
C ASP A 269 1.89 -21.75 22.38
N GLU A 270 1.57 -21.82 23.67
CA GLU A 270 2.52 -22.07 24.76
C GLU A 270 3.18 -23.46 24.63
N GLN A 271 2.39 -24.52 24.39
CA GLN A 271 2.92 -25.88 24.17
C GLN A 271 3.84 -25.97 22.95
N ASP A 272 3.48 -25.30 21.86
CA ASP A 272 4.28 -25.26 20.63
C ASP A 272 5.60 -24.51 20.85
N ASP A 273 5.60 -23.46 21.67
CA ASP A 273 6.82 -22.72 22.04
C ASP A 273 7.72 -23.57 22.94
N GLU A 274 7.17 -24.18 23.99
CA GLU A 274 7.92 -25.07 24.89
C GLU A 274 8.54 -26.26 24.15
N ALA A 275 7.76 -26.92 23.27
CA ALA A 275 8.25 -28.04 22.47
C ALA A 275 9.35 -27.60 21.48
N PHE A 276 9.24 -26.39 20.92
CA PHE A 276 10.26 -25.85 20.03
C PHE A 276 11.56 -25.52 20.76
N GLU A 277 11.47 -24.92 21.95
CA GLU A 277 12.63 -24.64 22.81
C GLU A 277 13.31 -25.93 23.28
N GLU A 278 12.54 -26.97 23.65
CA GLU A 278 13.08 -28.27 24.03
C GLU A 278 13.82 -28.93 22.85
N ALA A 279 13.26 -28.86 21.65
CA ALA A 279 13.90 -29.37 20.44
C ALA A 279 15.10 -28.52 19.97
N ASN A 280 15.16 -27.24 20.36
CA ASN A 280 16.19 -26.28 19.98
C ASN A 280 16.77 -25.54 21.20
N PRO A 281 17.56 -26.20 22.07
CA PRO A 281 18.00 -25.63 23.35
C PRO A 281 18.87 -24.36 23.24
N THR A 282 19.36 -24.04 22.03
CA THR A 282 20.17 -22.85 21.74
C THR A 282 19.38 -21.75 21.02
N VAL A 283 18.06 -21.88 20.88
CA VAL A 283 17.22 -20.85 20.27
C VAL A 283 17.34 -19.54 21.03
N SER A 284 17.44 -18.44 20.30
CA SER A 284 17.49 -17.10 20.89
C SER A 284 16.09 -16.54 21.15
N GLU A 285 15.96 -15.64 22.13
CA GLU A 285 14.67 -14.95 22.38
C GLU A 285 14.17 -14.22 21.13
N LYS A 286 15.08 -13.65 20.34
CA LYS A 286 14.75 -12.99 19.07
C LYS A 286 14.10 -13.94 18.06
N GLU A 287 14.53 -15.20 18.01
CA GLU A 287 13.92 -16.21 17.15
C GLU A 287 12.55 -16.65 17.69
N MET A 288 12.41 -16.76 19.01
CA MET A 288 11.11 -17.04 19.65
C MET A 288 10.10 -15.92 19.40
N ASP A 289 10.51 -14.67 19.53
CA ASP A 289 9.67 -13.51 19.23
C ASP A 289 9.27 -13.46 17.75
N ALA A 290 10.19 -13.77 16.84
CA ALA A 290 9.87 -13.88 15.42
C ALA A 290 8.84 -14.98 15.13
N ARG A 291 8.89 -16.12 15.84
CA ARG A 291 7.89 -17.20 15.73
C ARG A 291 6.53 -16.77 16.27
N ARG A 292 6.50 -16.14 17.45
CA ARG A 292 5.27 -15.60 18.05
C ARG A 292 4.63 -14.55 17.14
N GLU A 293 5.42 -13.66 16.56
CA GLU A 293 4.96 -12.66 15.60
C GLU A 293 4.43 -13.30 14.31
N ALA A 294 5.13 -14.30 13.77
CA ALA A 294 4.65 -15.03 12.58
C ALA A 294 3.26 -15.65 12.80
N ARG A 295 2.99 -16.21 13.99
CA ARG A 295 1.66 -16.72 14.34
C ARG A 295 0.61 -15.61 14.43
N ARG A 296 0.95 -14.45 15.03
CA ARG A 296 0.04 -13.29 15.09
C ARG A 296 -0.30 -12.77 13.70
N VAL A 297 0.70 -12.64 12.84
CA VAL A 297 0.54 -12.26 11.42
C VAL A 297 -0.36 -13.27 10.70
N GLN A 298 -0.13 -14.57 10.89
CA GLN A 298 -0.96 -15.60 10.27
C GLN A 298 -2.42 -15.51 10.71
N ARG A 299 -2.69 -15.39 12.02
CA ARG A 299 -4.06 -15.21 12.54
C ARG A 299 -4.71 -13.95 11.99
N ALA A 300 -3.95 -12.87 11.83
CA ALA A 300 -4.44 -11.64 11.22
C ALA A 300 -4.79 -11.83 9.74
N ILE A 301 -3.98 -12.57 8.97
CA ILE A 301 -4.29 -12.92 7.57
C ILE A 301 -5.52 -13.84 7.51
N ASP A 302 -5.61 -14.84 8.40
CA ASP A 302 -6.73 -15.78 8.43
C ASP A 302 -8.06 -15.08 8.76
N PHE A 303 -8.04 -13.99 9.53
CA PHE A 303 -9.25 -13.21 9.82
C PHE A 303 -9.50 -12.12 8.78
N TRP A 304 -8.54 -11.21 8.58
CA TRP A 304 -8.72 -10.01 7.77
C TRP A 304 -8.52 -10.25 6.27
N GLY A 305 -7.83 -11.33 5.90
CA GLY A 305 -7.41 -11.63 4.53
C GLY A 305 -6.04 -11.06 4.19
N GLU A 306 -5.63 -11.31 2.94
CA GLU A 306 -4.43 -10.75 2.35
C GLU A 306 -4.45 -9.21 2.30
N PRO A 307 -3.28 -8.56 2.14
CA PRO A 307 -3.12 -7.13 2.43
C PRO A 307 -3.79 -6.15 1.45
N LEU A 308 -3.55 -4.85 1.67
CA LEU A 308 -4.31 -3.67 1.23
C LEU A 308 -5.50 -3.37 2.15
N HIS A 309 -5.16 -2.96 3.37
CA HIS A 309 -6.11 -2.51 4.36
C HIS A 309 -6.00 -1.00 4.54
N SER A 310 -7.11 -0.34 4.81
CA SER A 310 -7.12 1.05 5.29
C SER A 310 -8.07 1.14 6.45
N LEU A 311 -7.81 2.09 7.35
CA LEU A 311 -8.66 2.35 8.50
C LEU A 311 -9.22 3.76 8.36
N VAL A 312 -10.52 3.91 8.59
CA VAL A 312 -11.17 5.21 8.79
C VAL A 312 -11.47 5.40 10.26
#